data_AF-A0A9W8PTN2-F1
#
_entry.id   AF-A0A9W8PTN2-F1
#
_cell.length_a   1.000
_cell.length_b   1.000
_cell.length_c   1.000
_cell.angle_alpha   90.00
_cell.angle_beta   90.00
_cell.angle_gamma   90.00
#
_symmetry.space_group_name_H-M   'P 1'
#
loop_
_entity.id
_entity.type
_entity.pdbx_description
1 polymer ?
#
loop_
_entity_poly.entity_id
_entity_poly.type
_entity_poly.pdbx_seq_one_letter_code
_entity_poly.pdbx_strand_id
1 'polypeptide(L)'
;MERLLQDGRPCHTVKIRKDKVEDEHKLKGVCQAIFPPADNGNISVEFCFDIPDDPDNIEIYYLSYDIVNLAEELKKKGDESGLKKEETTETNVAKMPTVLWG
;
A
#
# COMPACT_ATOMS: atom_id res chain seq x y z
N MET A 1 6.60 -11.38 21.73
CA MET A 1 5.57 -10.70 20.93
C MET A 1 4.99 -11.73 19.99
N GLU A 2 3.83 -12.28 20.32
CA GLU A 2 3.08 -13.19 19.46
C GLU A 2 2.59 -12.38 18.25
N ARG A 3 3.00 -12.77 17.04
CA ARG A 3 2.48 -12.12 15.83
C ARG A 3 0.99 -12.50 15.73
N LEU A 4 0.11 -11.50 15.59
CA LEU A 4 -1.35 -11.69 15.45
C LEU A 4 -1.71 -12.34 14.10
N LEU A 5 -0.80 -12.29 13.13
CA LEU A 5 -0.91 -12.90 11.81
C LEU A 5 -0.58 -14.41 11.89
N GLN A 6 -1.54 -15.24 12.33
CA GLN A 6 -1.40 -16.70 12.46
C GLN A 6 -2.40 -17.45 11.58
N ASP A 7 -2.15 -17.49 10.27
CA ASP A 7 -3.06 -18.18 9.33
C ASP A 7 -2.35 -19.14 8.36
N GLY A 8 -1.06 -19.46 8.58
CA GLY A 8 -0.27 -20.33 7.68
C GLY A 8 -0.02 -19.75 6.28
N ARG A 9 -0.67 -18.63 5.94
CA ARG A 9 -0.49 -17.83 4.73
C ARG A 9 0.88 -17.15 4.67
N PRO A 10 1.43 -16.92 3.46
CA PRO A 10 2.61 -16.07 3.30
C PRO A 10 2.32 -14.64 3.81
N CYS A 11 3.26 -14.08 4.57
CA CYS A 11 3.21 -12.69 4.99
C CYS A 11 3.89 -11.79 3.95
N HIS A 12 3.18 -10.75 3.54
CA HIS A 12 3.66 -9.73 2.64
C HIS A 12 3.72 -8.39 3.37
N THR A 13 4.68 -7.55 2.98
CA THR A 13 4.85 -6.20 3.51
C THR A 13 4.87 -5.21 2.37
N VAL A 14 4.13 -4.12 2.51
CA VAL A 14 4.21 -2.98 1.60
C VAL A 14 4.51 -1.71 2.38
N LYS A 15 5.35 -0.84 1.81
CA LYS A 15 5.66 0.48 2.34
C LYS A 15 4.88 1.52 1.56
N ILE A 16 4.08 2.33 2.26
CA ILE A 16 3.34 3.45 1.70
C ILE A 16 3.80 4.73 2.38
N ARG A 17 4.05 5.79 1.62
CA ARG A 17 4.42 7.09 2.21
C ARG A 17 3.24 7.66 2.99
N LYS A 18 3.50 8.05 4.25
CA LYS A 18 2.51 8.69 5.12
C LYS A 18 2.00 10.00 4.54
N ASP A 19 2.87 10.75 3.85
CA ASP A 19 2.46 11.96 3.13
C ASP A 19 1.40 11.71 2.06
N LYS A 20 1.34 10.51 1.48
CA LYS A 20 0.32 10.14 0.48
C LYS A 20 -0.95 9.59 1.11
N VAL A 21 -1.00 9.38 2.43
CA VAL A 21 -2.23 8.96 3.11
C VAL A 21 -3.01 10.21 3.48
N GLU A 22 -4.21 10.33 2.92
CA GLU A 22 -5.15 11.39 3.27
C GLU A 22 -5.98 10.98 4.49
N ASP A 23 -6.41 9.72 4.53
CA ASP A 23 -7.29 9.19 5.57
C ASP A 23 -6.88 7.76 5.93
N GLU A 24 -6.26 7.61 7.11
CA GLU A 24 -5.78 6.33 7.65
C GLU A 24 -6.93 5.35 7.91
N HIS A 25 -8.12 5.86 8.27
CA HIS A 25 -9.29 5.03 8.54
C HIS A 25 -9.86 4.43 7.24
N LYS A 26 -9.96 5.22 6.18
CA LYS A 26 -10.35 4.74 4.85
C LYS A 26 -9.34 3.74 4.31
N LEU A 27 -8.04 4.05 4.41
CA LEU A 27 -6.96 3.14 4.01
C LEU A 27 -7.09 1.80 4.74
N LYS A 28 -7.30 1.85 6.05
CA LYS A 28 -7.50 0.66 6.88
C LYS A 28 -8.74 -0.14 6.45
N GLY A 29 -9.87 0.53 6.25
CA GLY A 29 -11.11 -0.09 5.80
C GLY A 29 -10.96 -0.76 4.44
N VAL A 30 -10.25 -0.12 3.50
CA VAL A 30 -10.01 -0.67 2.17
C VAL A 30 -9.10 -1.89 2.21
N CYS A 31 -7.99 -1.88 2.96
CA CYS A 31 -7.16 -3.08 3.02
C CYS A 31 -7.85 -4.21 3.78
N GLN A 32 -8.68 -3.92 4.79
CA GLN A 32 -9.53 -4.93 5.42
C GLN A 32 -10.60 -5.47 4.47
N ALA A 33 -11.10 -4.67 3.52
CA ALA A 33 -12.00 -5.16 2.49
C ALA A 33 -11.30 -6.03 1.43
N ILE A 34 -10.02 -5.75 1.13
CA ILE A 34 -9.20 -6.56 0.21
C ILE A 34 -8.75 -7.86 0.89
N PHE A 35 -8.27 -7.75 2.13
CA PHE A 35 -7.84 -8.86 2.97
C PHE A 35 -8.77 -8.97 4.17
N PRO A 36 -9.96 -9.58 3.99
CA PRO A 36 -10.89 -9.78 5.08
C PRO A 36 -10.21 -10.58 6.21
N PRO A 37 -10.59 -10.31 7.48
CA PRO A 37 -10.16 -11.15 8.59
C PRO A 37 -10.55 -12.60 8.31
N ALA A 38 -9.72 -13.53 8.76
CA ALA A 38 -10.05 -14.95 8.63
C ALA A 38 -11.33 -15.26 9.42
N ASP A 39 -12.05 -16.31 9.03
CA ASP A 39 -13.28 -16.77 9.70
C ASP A 39 -13.08 -17.02 11.21
N ASN A 40 -11.85 -17.36 11.60
CA ASN A 40 -11.44 -17.53 13.01
C ASN A 40 -11.25 -16.22 13.80
N GLY A 41 -11.55 -15.06 13.20
CA GLY A 41 -11.33 -13.74 13.81
C GLY A 41 -9.88 -13.27 13.79
N ASN A 42 -8.98 -14.02 13.13
CA ASN A 42 -7.59 -13.61 12.97
C ASN A 42 -7.47 -12.45 11.98
N ILE A 43 -6.68 -11.46 12.36
CA ILE A 43 -6.45 -10.28 11.54
C ILE A 43 -5.53 -10.66 10.38
N SER A 44 -6.03 -10.51 9.14
CA SER A 44 -5.26 -10.79 7.92
C SER A 44 -4.37 -9.61 7.50
N VAL A 45 -4.60 -8.39 8.03
CA VAL A 45 -3.84 -7.18 7.69
C VAL A 45 -3.57 -6.31 8.92
N GLU A 46 -2.31 -5.97 9.12
CA GLU A 46 -1.80 -5.15 10.21
C GLU A 46 -1.11 -3.90 9.64
N PHE A 47 -1.22 -2.79 10.36
CA PHE A 47 -0.69 -1.49 9.95
C PHE A 47 0.27 -0.97 11.00
N CYS A 48 1.48 -0.63 10.58
CA CYS A 48 2.51 -0.03 11.39
C CYS A 48 2.75 1.41 10.92
N PHE A 49 2.20 2.36 11.67
CA PHE A 49 2.31 3.80 11.39
C PHE A 49 3.45 4.48 12.14
N ASP A 50 4.08 3.76 13.07
CA ASP A 50 5.11 4.26 13.97
C ASP A 50 6.37 3.42 13.78
N ILE A 51 7.14 3.75 12.74
CA ILE A 51 8.41 3.12 12.43
C ILE A 51 9.50 4.12 12.78
N PRO A 52 10.27 3.91 13.86
CA PRO A 52 11.27 4.88 14.31
C PRO A 52 12.42 5.09 13.32
N ASP A 53 12.70 4.08 12.48
CA ASP A 53 13.72 4.12 11.42
C ASP A 53 13.21 4.81 10.14
N ASP A 54 11.90 4.88 9.95
CA ASP A 54 11.25 5.22 8.68
C ASP A 54 9.94 6.03 8.93
N PRO A 55 10.01 7.20 9.60
CA PRO A 55 8.83 7.92 10.09
C PRO A 55 7.93 8.47 8.98
N ASP A 56 8.47 8.62 7.77
CA ASP A 56 7.75 9.08 6.58
C ASP A 56 6.98 7.96 5.87
N ASN A 57 7.20 6.70 6.26
CA ASN A 57 6.59 5.53 5.65
C ASN A 57 5.70 4.79 6.67
N ILE A 58 4.68 4.15 6.14
CA ILE A 58 3.76 3.25 6.83
C ILE A 58 4.03 1.86 6.27
N GLU A 59 4.27 0.89 7.14
CA GLU A 59 4.37 -0.50 6.75
C GLU A 59 3.03 -1.19 6.97
N ILE A 60 2.55 -1.84 5.93
CA ILE A 60 1.32 -2.63 5.98
C ILE A 60 1.71 -4.08 5.77
N TYR A 61 1.41 -4.92 6.76
CA TYR A 61 1.66 -6.34 6.74
C TYR A 61 0.35 -7.06 6.45
N TYR A 62 0.33 -7.98 5.49
CA TYR A 62 -0.87 -8.73 5.18
C TYR A 62 -0.58 -10.18 4.83
N LEU A 63 -1.54 -11.06 5.09
CA LEU A 63 -1.50 -12.49 4.83
C LEU A 63 -2.33 -12.82 3.59
N SER A 64 -1.66 -13.25 2.52
CA SER A 64 -2.31 -13.62 1.26
C SER A 64 -1.58 -14.77 0.61
N TYR A 65 -2.31 -15.71 0.01
CA TYR A 65 -1.71 -16.75 -0.85
C TYR A 65 -1.34 -16.20 -2.22
N ASP A 66 -2.09 -15.22 -2.70
CA ASP A 66 -1.83 -14.52 -3.96
C ASP A 66 -0.90 -13.34 -3.73
N ILE A 67 0.03 -13.14 -4.67
CA ILE A 67 0.87 -11.96 -4.76
C ILE A 67 -0.01 -10.80 -5.20
N VAL A 68 -0.70 -10.19 -4.24
CA VAL A 68 -1.55 -9.02 -4.46
C VAL A 68 -0.70 -7.79 -4.17
N ASN A 69 -0.58 -6.91 -5.15
CA ASN A 69 0.09 -5.63 -4.97
C ASN A 69 -0.90 -4.63 -4.36
N LEU A 70 -0.88 -4.51 -3.02
CA LEU A 70 -1.81 -3.65 -2.29
C LEU A 70 -1.75 -2.19 -2.80
N ALA A 71 -0.56 -1.70 -3.19
CA ALA A 71 -0.43 -0.35 -3.75
C ALA A 71 -1.19 -0.18 -5.07
N GLU A 72 -1.20 -1.19 -5.95
CA GLU A 72 -2.00 -1.15 -7.18
C GLU A 72 -3.49 -1.25 -6.92
N GLU A 73 -3.91 -2.09 -5.97
CA GLU A 73 -5.32 -2.21 -5.58
C GLU A 73 -5.86 -0.92 -4.96
N LEU A 74 -5.05 -0.25 -4.14
CA LEU A 74 -5.36 1.08 -3.62
C LEU A 74 -5.44 2.11 -4.75
N LYS A 75 -4.51 2.07 -5.72
CA LYS A 75 -4.54 2.97 -6.88
C LYS A 75 -5.79 2.76 -7.75
N LYS A 76 -6.24 1.51 -7.93
CA LYS A 76 -7.50 1.20 -8.62
C LYS A 76 -8.73 1.76 -7.91
N LYS A 77 -8.72 1.78 -6.58
CA LYS A 77 -9.81 2.37 -5.77
C LYS A 77 -9.78 3.90 -5.74
N GLY A 78 -8.71 4.54 -6.20
CA GLY A 78 -8.62 5.99 -6.36
C GLY A 78 -8.98 6.73 -5.06
N ASP A 79 -9.95 7.64 -5.13
CA ASP A 79 -10.49 8.42 -3.99
C ASP A 79 -10.94 7.57 -2.79
N GLU A 80 -11.43 6.36 -3.05
CA GLU A 80 -12.00 5.51 -2.00
C GLU A 80 -10.90 4.81 -1.17
N SER A 81 -9.65 4.83 -1.66
CA SER A 81 -8.51 4.16 -1.03
C SER A 81 -7.99 4.85 0.23
N GLY A 82 -8.38 6.10 0.50
CA GLY A 82 -7.80 6.90 1.59
C GLY A 82 -6.39 7.43 1.28
N LEU A 83 -5.86 7.17 0.09
CA LEU A 83 -4.68 7.83 -0.43
C LEU A 83 -5.06 9.18 -1.03
N LYS A 84 -4.21 10.18 -0.83
CA LYS A 84 -4.23 11.41 -1.63
C LYS A 84 -4.20 11.01 -3.08
N LYS A 85 -4.96 11.70 -3.91
CA LYS A 85 -4.80 11.62 -5.36
C LYS A 85 -3.36 12.00 -5.67
N GLU A 86 -2.54 11.00 -5.92
CA GLU A 86 -1.32 11.21 -6.65
C GLU A 86 -1.77 11.56 -8.05
N GLU A 87 -1.93 12.87 -8.29
CA GLU A 87 -1.83 13.44 -9.63
C GLU A 87 -0.60 12.78 -10.22
N THR A 88 -0.85 11.86 -11.13
CA THR A 88 0.21 11.10 -11.75
C THR A 88 0.90 12.13 -12.62
N THR A 89 1.91 12.82 -12.07
CA THR A 89 3.00 13.29 -12.90
C THR A 89 3.69 12.03 -13.37
N GLU A 90 3.08 11.38 -14.37
CA GLU A 90 3.82 10.74 -15.42
C GLU A 90 4.93 11.73 -15.77
N THR A 91 6.11 11.48 -15.24
CA THR A 91 7.33 11.88 -15.89
C THR A 91 7.56 10.72 -16.87
N ASN A 92 6.91 10.63 -18.04
CA ASN A 92 6.59 11.76 -18.88
C ASN A 92 7.86 12.52 -19.23
N VAL A 93 9.05 11.88 -19.21
CA VAL A 93 10.34 12.51 -19.52
C VAL A 93 10.28 12.87 -21.01
N ALA A 94 9.60 13.98 -21.29
CA ALA A 94 9.55 14.59 -22.58
C ALA A 94 10.96 15.06 -22.95
N LYS A 95 11.24 14.94 -24.24
CA LYS A 95 12.33 15.55 -25.00
C LYS A 95 13.71 14.91 -24.88
N MET A 96 14.03 14.10 -25.88
CA MET A 96 15.32 14.23 -26.56
C MET A 96 15.08 15.02 -27.86
N PRO A 97 15.56 16.26 -28.00
CA PRO A 97 15.81 16.83 -29.31
C PRO A 97 17.24 16.43 -29.69
N THR A 98 17.40 15.57 -30.70
CA THR A 98 18.71 15.45 -31.36
C THR A 98 18.50 15.76 -32.83
N VAL A 99 18.51 17.06 -33.12
CA VAL A 99 18.99 17.56 -34.40
C VAL A 99 20.50 17.70 -34.27
N LEU A 100 21.25 17.00 -35.12
CA LEU A 100 22.60 17.38 -35.49
C LEU A 100 22.86 16.85 -36.89
N TRP A 101 22.97 17.82 -37.81
CA TRP A 101 23.47 17.67 -39.17
C TRP A 101 24.80 16.93 -39.20
N GLY A 102 24.95 16.08 -40.21
CA GLY A 102 26.20 15.62 -40.80
C GLY A 102 25.94 15.31 -42.26
#